data_AF-A0A3M1ZQW6-F1
#
_entry.id   AF-A0A3M1ZQW6-F1
#
_cell.length_a   1.000
_cell.length_b   1.000
_cell.length_c   1.000
_cell.angle_alpha   90.00
_cell.angle_beta   90.00
_cell.angle_gamma   90.00
#
_symmetry.space_group_name_H-M   'P 1'
#
loop_
_entity.id
_entity.type
_entity.pdbx_description
1 polymer ?
#
loop_
_entity_poly.entity_id
_entity_poly.type
_entity_poly.pdbx_seq_one_letter_code
_entity_poly.pdbx_strand_id
1 'polypeptide(L)'
;CTICHDAHASDQPAQVVMAINDLCLTCHEVVKNEVHVTRGVGGNPHPLSGVPDPSREGRELACSSCHNPHSGKVRAYFQGGITSRFGICEKCHKK
;
A
#
# COMPACT_ATOMS: atom_id res chain seq x y z
N CYS A 1 -13.11 -10.46 -5.08
CA CYS A 1 -13.59 -9.90 -3.80
C CYS A 1 -13.23 -10.80 -2.63
N THR A 2 -13.74 -12.03 -2.60
CA THR A 2 -13.56 -12.98 -1.47
C THR A 2 -12.16 -13.59 -1.34
N ILE A 3 -11.30 -13.43 -2.35
CA ILE A 3 -9.89 -13.81 -2.27
C ILE A 3 -9.16 -12.95 -1.21
N CYS A 4 -9.55 -11.69 -1.09
CA CYS A 4 -8.92 -10.73 -0.19
C CYS A 4 -9.80 -10.40 1.02
N HIS A 5 -11.12 -10.36 0.82
CA HIS A 5 -12.10 -9.99 1.83
C HIS A 5 -12.82 -11.20 2.39
N ASP A 6 -13.05 -11.19 3.70
CA ASP A 6 -13.92 -12.13 4.37
C ASP A 6 -15.39 -11.69 4.21
N ALA A 7 -16.25 -12.60 3.75
CA ALA A 7 -17.67 -12.35 3.56
C ALA A 7 -18.51 -12.53 4.85
N HIS A 8 -17.96 -13.22 5.85
CA HIS A 8 -18.61 -13.54 7.13
C HIS A 8 -18.08 -12.71 8.31
N ALA A 9 -17.02 -11.94 8.06
CA ALA A 9 -16.31 -11.01 8.96
C ALA A 9 -14.93 -11.51 9.41
N SER A 10 -14.00 -10.57 9.52
CA SER A 10 -12.64 -10.75 10.02
C SER A 10 -12.31 -9.68 11.05
N ASP A 11 -11.34 -9.96 11.92
CA ASP A 11 -10.81 -8.98 12.87
C ASP A 11 -9.89 -7.92 12.22
N GLN A 12 -9.60 -8.06 10.93
CA GLN A 12 -8.72 -7.13 10.21
C GLN A 12 -9.48 -5.91 9.67
N PRO A 13 -8.83 -4.73 9.58
CA PRO A 13 -9.42 -3.55 8.97
C PRO A 13 -9.91 -3.82 7.54
N ALA A 14 -11.06 -3.24 7.18
CA ALA A 14 -11.70 -3.46 5.87
C ALA A 14 -12.07 -4.93 5.57
N GLN A 15 -12.22 -5.76 6.60
CA GLN A 15 -12.70 -7.13 6.51
C GLN A 15 -11.82 -8.01 5.60
N VAL A 16 -10.50 -7.88 5.71
CA VAL A 16 -9.56 -8.68 4.91
C VAL A 16 -9.18 -9.97 5.64
N VAL A 17 -8.92 -11.04 4.89
CA VAL A 17 -8.71 -12.38 5.47
C VAL A 17 -7.44 -12.52 6.32
N MET A 18 -6.50 -11.58 6.23
CA MET A 18 -5.27 -11.49 7.04
C MET A 18 -4.66 -10.08 6.98
N ALA A 19 -3.57 -9.84 7.72
CA ALA A 19 -2.86 -8.56 7.69
C ALA A 19 -2.53 -8.13 6.25
N ILE A 20 -2.73 -6.84 5.96
CA ILE A 20 -2.82 -6.36 4.57
C ILE A 20 -1.54 -6.57 3.76
N ASN A 21 -0.36 -6.39 4.36
CA ASN A 21 0.91 -6.61 3.67
C ASN A 21 1.14 -8.10 3.43
N ASP A 22 0.88 -8.94 4.43
CA ASP A 22 1.00 -10.41 4.30
C ASP A 22 0.09 -10.93 3.19
N LEU A 23 -1.14 -10.44 3.13
CA LEU A 23 -2.10 -10.77 2.07
C LEU A 23 -1.55 -10.44 0.69
N CYS A 24 -1.00 -9.23 0.48
CA CYS A 24 -0.41 -8.85 -0.80
C CYS A 24 0.78 -9.74 -1.18
N LEU A 25 1.61 -10.09 -0.20
CA LEU A 25 2.83 -10.89 -0.41
C LEU A 25 2.57 -12.38 -0.66
N THR A 26 1.32 -12.87 -0.50
CA THR A 26 0.94 -14.23 -0.91
C THR A 26 1.04 -14.44 -2.43
N CYS A 27 0.86 -13.37 -3.21
CA CYS A 27 0.96 -13.41 -4.67
C CYS A 27 2.14 -12.56 -5.19
N HIS A 28 2.48 -11.46 -4.51
CA HIS A 28 3.56 -10.56 -4.91
C HIS A 28 4.91 -10.94 -4.26
N GLU A 29 5.30 -12.21 -4.39
CA GLU A 29 6.51 -12.76 -3.76
C GLU A 29 7.81 -12.07 -4.21
N VAL A 30 7.86 -11.55 -5.44
CA VAL A 30 9.00 -10.76 -5.93
C VAL A 30 9.24 -9.56 -5.02
N VAL A 31 8.18 -8.88 -4.58
CA VAL A 31 8.29 -7.72 -3.67
C VAL A 31 8.71 -8.15 -2.26
N LYS A 32 8.41 -9.39 -1.86
CA LYS A 32 8.87 -9.95 -0.59
C LYS A 32 10.38 -10.17 -0.57
N ASN A 33 10.94 -10.59 -1.71
CA ASN A 33 12.32 -11.06 -1.82
C ASN A 33 13.27 -10.05 -2.48
N GLU A 34 12.73 -9.03 -3.16
CA GLU A 34 13.50 -8.01 -3.88
C GLU A 34 13.16 -6.60 -3.41
N VAL A 35 13.99 -5.63 -3.81
CA VAL A 35 13.82 -4.22 -3.45
C VAL A 35 12.62 -3.63 -4.21
N HIS A 36 11.58 -3.25 -3.48
CA HIS A 36 10.52 -2.41 -4.02
C HIS A 36 11.09 -1.03 -4.38
N VAL A 37 11.10 -0.67 -5.66
CA VAL A 37 11.70 0.56 -6.21
C VAL A 37 10.88 1.82 -5.93
N THR A 38 10.56 2.07 -4.66
CA THR A 38 10.15 3.36 -4.13
C THR A 38 11.33 3.93 -3.34
N ARG A 39 12.06 4.88 -3.91
CA ARG A 39 13.16 5.58 -3.24
C ARG A 39 12.69 6.96 -2.77
N GLY A 40 13.00 7.29 -1.53
CA GLY A 40 12.75 8.61 -0.96
C GLY A 40 13.70 9.68 -1.50
N VAL A 41 13.47 10.93 -1.08
CA VAL A 41 14.37 12.05 -1.37
C VAL A 41 15.72 11.76 -0.71
N GLY A 42 16.77 11.54 -1.51
CA GLY A 42 18.10 11.11 -1.05
C GLY A 42 18.48 9.68 -1.44
N GLY A 43 17.61 8.95 -2.14
CA GLY A 43 17.94 7.65 -2.73
C GLY A 43 17.82 6.44 -1.80
N ASN A 44 17.50 6.68 -0.52
CA ASN A 44 17.18 5.64 0.45
C ASN A 44 15.87 4.93 0.10
N PRO A 45 15.73 3.62 0.41
CA PRO A 45 14.45 2.92 0.28
C PRO A 45 13.35 3.59 1.11
N HIS A 46 12.17 3.72 0.52
CA HIS A 46 10.99 4.20 1.25
C HIS A 46 10.44 3.06 2.13
N PRO A 47 10.01 3.33 3.38
CA PRO A 47 9.41 2.31 4.23
C PRO A 47 8.13 1.75 3.60
N LEU A 48 7.89 0.45 3.83
CA LEU A 48 6.70 -0.29 3.38
C LEU A 48 5.84 -0.83 4.54
N SER A 49 6.39 -0.79 5.77
CA SER A 49 5.78 -1.22 7.02
C SER A 49 6.54 -0.59 8.21
N GLY A 50 6.05 -0.80 9.42
CA GLY A 50 6.69 -0.42 10.68
C GLY A 50 6.71 1.08 10.98
N VAL A 51 6.01 1.89 10.19
CA VAL A 51 5.89 3.35 10.37
C VAL A 51 4.43 3.78 10.28
N PRO A 52 3.99 4.81 11.03
CA PRO A 52 2.64 5.36 10.89
C PRO A 52 2.36 5.85 9.47
N ASP A 53 1.14 5.67 8.97
CA ASP A 53 0.67 6.23 7.69
C ASP A 53 0.27 7.70 7.88
N PRO A 54 1.02 8.68 7.35
CA PRO A 54 0.69 10.10 7.52
C PRO A 54 -0.62 10.49 6.82
N SER A 55 -1.08 9.67 5.87
CA SER A 55 -2.34 9.89 5.16
C SER A 55 -3.55 9.23 5.83
N ARG A 56 -3.33 8.39 6.85
CA ARG A 56 -4.35 7.63 7.58
C ARG A 56 -3.99 7.54 9.06
N GLU A 57 -4.47 8.50 9.84
CA GLU A 57 -4.22 8.55 11.29
C GLU A 57 -4.60 7.25 12.00
N GLY A 58 -3.76 6.82 12.94
CA GLY A 58 -3.95 5.60 13.72
C GLY A 58 -3.71 4.30 12.95
N ARG A 59 -3.22 4.36 11.70
CA ARG A 59 -2.88 3.18 10.90
C ARG A 59 -1.38 3.15 10.57
N GLU A 60 -0.86 1.96 10.39
CA GLU A 60 0.48 1.74 9.85
C GLU A 60 0.47 1.91 8.32
N LEU A 61 1.61 2.36 7.79
CA LEU A 61 1.86 2.39 6.36
C LEU A 61 1.85 0.97 5.79
N ALA A 62 1.10 0.78 4.71
CA ALA A 62 0.89 -0.52 4.08
C ALA A 62 0.94 -0.41 2.56
N CYS A 63 0.94 -1.56 1.86
CA CYS A 63 0.85 -1.60 0.39
C CYS A 63 -0.33 -0.76 -0.13
N SER A 64 -1.47 -0.81 0.56
CA SER A 64 -2.70 -0.06 0.20
C SER A 64 -2.66 1.45 0.48
N SER A 65 -1.60 1.92 1.14
CA SER A 65 -1.35 3.35 1.34
C SER A 65 -0.85 4.00 0.06
N CYS A 66 -0.16 3.25 -0.80
CA CYS A 66 0.36 3.71 -2.08
C CYS A 66 -0.36 3.11 -3.29
N HIS A 67 -0.76 1.84 -3.21
CA HIS A 67 -1.45 1.11 -4.28
C HIS A 67 -2.95 0.95 -3.99
N ASN A 68 -3.75 0.92 -5.04
CA ASN A 68 -5.16 0.59 -4.99
C ASN A 68 -5.36 -0.87 -5.42
N PRO A 69 -5.83 -1.76 -4.51
CA PRO A 69 -5.97 -3.19 -4.79
C PRO A 69 -7.15 -3.52 -5.71
N HIS A 70 -8.04 -2.58 -6.01
CA HIS A 70 -9.21 -2.81 -6.85
C HIS A 70 -9.02 -2.36 -8.30
N SER A 71 -8.28 -1.28 -8.52
CA SER A 71 -7.89 -0.74 -9.84
C SER A 71 -7.26 0.63 -9.68
N GLY A 72 -6.68 1.17 -10.75
CA GLY A 72 -6.08 2.49 -10.74
C GLY A 72 -6.02 3.08 -12.14
N LYS A 73 -5.76 4.39 -12.22
CA LYS A 73 -5.73 5.12 -13.48
C LYS A 73 -4.41 4.97 -14.25
N VAL A 74 -3.43 4.32 -13.64
CA VAL A 74 -2.09 4.09 -14.20
C VAL A 74 -1.61 2.69 -13.86
N ARG A 75 -0.60 2.20 -14.59
CA ARG A 75 -0.06 0.84 -14.46
C ARG A 75 0.42 0.48 -13.05
N ALA A 76 0.90 1.46 -12.28
CA ALA A 76 1.34 1.26 -10.90
C ALA A 76 0.17 1.26 -9.90
N TYR A 77 -1.07 1.43 -10.35
CA TYR A 77 -2.28 1.42 -9.54
C TYR A 77 -2.24 2.38 -8.34
N PHE A 78 -1.81 3.64 -8.53
CA PHE A 78 -1.69 4.56 -7.39
C PHE A 78 -3.03 4.82 -6.68
N GLN A 79 -2.97 4.84 -5.35
CA GLN A 79 -4.11 5.07 -4.46
C GLN A 79 -4.71 6.48 -4.65
N GLY A 80 -6.02 6.61 -4.46
CA GLY A 80 -6.70 7.91 -4.50
C GLY A 80 -6.84 8.53 -5.89
N GLY A 81 -6.67 7.73 -6.96
CA GLY A 81 -6.83 8.20 -8.34
C GLY A 81 -5.68 9.07 -8.84
N ILE A 82 -4.54 9.05 -8.15
CA ILE A 82 -3.31 9.75 -8.53
C ILE A 82 -2.78 9.18 -9.85
N THR A 83 -2.39 10.04 -10.78
CA THR A 83 -1.91 9.65 -12.12
C THR A 83 -0.43 9.92 -12.35
N SER A 84 0.22 10.70 -11.48
CA SER A 84 1.64 11.02 -11.60
C SER A 84 2.45 10.34 -10.50
N ARG A 85 3.71 9.98 -10.80
CA ARG A 85 4.63 9.45 -9.80
C ARG A 85 4.89 10.44 -8.68
N PHE A 86 4.98 11.74 -8.98
CA PHE A 86 5.21 12.75 -7.95
C PHE A 86 4.00 12.96 -7.04
N GLY A 87 2.77 12.83 -7.58
CA GLY A 87 1.55 13.00 -6.80
C GLY A 87 1.41 12.00 -5.66
N ILE A 88 2.03 10.81 -5.76
CA ILE A 88 2.02 9.85 -4.63
C ILE A 88 2.89 10.35 -3.47
N CYS A 89 3.97 11.08 -3.76
CA CYS A 89 4.85 11.66 -2.76
C CYS A 89 4.12 12.77 -2.00
N GLU A 90 3.42 13.64 -2.74
CA GLU A 90 2.65 14.77 -2.18
C GLU A 90 1.49 14.32 -1.28
N LYS A 91 1.02 13.08 -1.43
CA LYS A 91 -0.03 12.52 -0.58
C LYS A 91 0.35 12.55 0.92
N CYS A 92 1.62 12.30 1.23
CA CYS A 92 2.12 12.23 2.60
C CYS A 92 3.12 13.35 2.92
N HIS A 93 3.96 13.73 1.95
CA HIS A 93 4.94 14.82 2.11
C HIS A 93 4.33 16.16 1.66
N LYS A 94 3.26 16.57 2.35
CA LYS A 94 2.63 17.87 2.16
C LYS A 94 3.57 18.96 2.69
N LYS A 95 3.64 20.09 1.99
CA LYS A 95 4.29 21.31 2.50
C LYS A 95 3.45 21.92 3.62
#